data_AF-A0A480B8R5-F1
#
_entry.id   AF-A0A480B8R5-F1
#
_cell.length_a   1.000
_cell.length_b   1.000
_cell.length_c   1.000
_cell.angle_alpha   90.00
_cell.angle_beta   90.00
_cell.angle_gamma   90.00
#
_symmetry.space_group_name_H-M   'P 1'
#
loop_
_entity.id
_entity.type
_entity.pdbx_description
1 polymer ?
#
loop_
_entity_poly.entity_id
_entity_poly.type
_entity_poly.pdbx_seq_one_letter_code
_entity_poly.pdbx_strand_id
1 'polypeptide(L)'
;MNRNLDKDDIRDASDLLTHIDGWEKTGRYDEEAIKELDRWHRKRNQIARDADALYEQLYARYQAYVDEHPVHKQQAEDIAVDMVNHNMSDSHIGTIGKGLTELYEGEGTDLDVLTQHVLADGYEQHLWHILHDVNSLLLDEDQFFGYFYLQMTHRVRLDMTSAFGFNLKHGGYVLYVNPFIMLRQPPDVMKDGIKREILHVISAHLMRVKELSQRFNKKAVHMAMDMVVNDYLEHVDRDAITVANVNARYGLLLKRFRTLEYYAKAIDKAMQEKPDLFIAVEDSSQIIAMEFNADSSHDIWDESDSIDTETMDKITERYINEASKGDMEGYVKSLIDTFQKTRRSLPWYFYLKKLMGKVASGHKKTTMRRNRRQPERLELSGTLRQHKANVWVALDMSGSITDLEFTNALEQVLQIVHAYNHRITIIECDNEVRRTYTMESVKDVKPRLDVRGATAFSPVFALANQQHVDLLVYFTDGKGEEHLRDIPKGYKVLWVLTGPEPQLSLLNPHGIVREMGYVGVDETQDIDEFVRMSSRSGFSMANQE
;
A
#
# COMPACT_ATOMS: atom_id res chain seq x y z
N MET A 1 49.01 -6.61 8.98
CA MET A 1 48.30 -5.33 8.77
C MET A 1 46.81 -5.64 8.88
N ASN A 2 46.10 -4.92 9.75
CA ASN A 2 44.66 -5.11 9.91
C ASN A 2 43.94 -4.64 8.62
N ARG A 3 42.94 -5.41 8.20
CA ARG A 3 41.72 -4.83 7.62
C ARG A 3 40.59 -5.26 8.54
N ASN A 4 39.91 -4.28 9.11
CA ASN A 4 38.68 -4.54 9.84
C ASN A 4 37.65 -5.04 8.82
N LEU A 5 37.00 -6.16 9.12
CA LEU A 5 35.66 -6.39 8.63
C LEU A 5 34.76 -5.54 9.54
N ASP A 6 33.99 -4.62 8.95
CA ASP A 6 33.06 -3.79 9.72
C ASP A 6 31.89 -4.63 10.23
N LYS A 7 31.29 -4.18 11.32
CA LYS A 7 30.35 -4.98 12.13
C LYS A 7 28.93 -5.10 11.55
N ASP A 8 28.74 -4.71 10.30
CA ASP A 8 27.42 -4.62 9.66
C ASP A 8 27.08 -5.86 8.81
N ASP A 9 28.05 -6.75 8.55
CA ASP A 9 27.87 -8.00 7.78
C ASP A 9 27.39 -9.21 8.63
N ILE A 10 26.79 -8.98 9.81
CA ILE A 10 26.23 -10.04 10.67
C ILE A 10 24.82 -9.67 11.14
N ARG A 11 23.88 -9.71 10.20
CA ARG A 11 22.42 -9.73 10.47
C ARG A 11 21.66 -10.86 9.76
N ASP A 12 22.35 -11.64 8.94
CA ASP A 12 21.77 -12.75 8.17
C ASP A 12 21.76 -14.06 9.00
N ALA A 13 20.81 -14.19 9.95
CA ALA A 13 20.43 -15.45 10.61
C ALA A 13 19.20 -15.35 11.56
N SER A 14 18.42 -14.26 11.53
CA SER A 14 17.58 -13.86 12.68
C SER A 14 16.48 -14.85 13.09
N ASP A 15 15.94 -15.65 12.16
CA ASP A 15 14.74 -16.48 12.43
C ASP A 15 15.03 -17.98 12.53
N LEU A 16 16.29 -18.39 12.32
CA LEU A 16 16.83 -19.61 12.92
C LEU A 16 17.26 -19.40 14.39
N LEU A 17 17.33 -18.14 14.85
CA LEU A 17 18.00 -17.79 16.11
C LEU A 17 17.18 -18.05 17.40
N THR A 18 15.85 -18.20 17.30
CA THR A 18 14.97 -18.48 18.45
C THR A 18 15.20 -19.87 19.09
N HIS A 19 15.85 -20.80 18.39
CA HIS A 19 16.35 -22.06 18.94
C HIS A 19 17.90 -22.13 19.08
N ILE A 20 18.64 -21.13 18.56
CA ILE A 20 20.11 -21.06 18.66
C ILE A 20 20.58 -20.34 19.96
N ASP A 21 19.70 -19.73 20.76
CA ASP A 21 20.10 -19.16 22.08
C ASP A 21 20.59 -20.21 23.11
N GLY A 22 20.41 -21.51 22.80
CA GLY A 22 21.08 -22.62 23.49
C GLY A 22 22.49 -22.96 22.97
N TRP A 23 22.82 -22.61 21.73
CA TRP A 23 24.04 -23.00 21.03
C TRP A 23 25.30 -22.42 21.67
N GLU A 24 25.30 -21.11 22.01
CA GLU A 24 26.43 -20.44 22.68
C GLU A 24 26.73 -20.99 24.09
N LYS A 25 25.82 -21.77 24.69
CA LYS A 25 25.94 -22.28 26.07
C LYS A 25 26.25 -23.77 26.16
N THR A 26 25.97 -24.59 25.14
CA THR A 26 26.11 -26.07 25.24
C THR A 26 26.78 -26.76 24.05
N GLY A 27 26.85 -26.14 22.87
CA GLY A 27 27.53 -26.69 21.69
C GLY A 27 26.95 -28.00 21.15
N ARG A 28 25.67 -28.31 21.44
CA ARG A 28 24.93 -29.44 20.86
C ARG A 28 23.50 -29.00 20.55
N TYR A 29 23.04 -29.26 19.33
CA TYR A 29 21.61 -29.26 19.04
C TYR A 29 20.91 -30.35 19.87
N ASP A 30 19.67 -30.09 20.28
CA ASP A 30 18.80 -31.13 20.82
C ASP A 30 18.56 -32.20 19.73
N GLU A 31 18.49 -33.47 20.13
CA GLU A 31 18.19 -34.54 19.17
C GLU A 31 16.82 -34.36 18.52
N GLU A 32 15.88 -33.69 19.19
CA GLU A 32 14.56 -33.37 18.67
C GLU A 32 14.66 -32.34 17.53
N ALA A 33 15.37 -31.23 17.74
CA ALA A 33 15.60 -30.20 16.73
C ALA A 33 16.30 -30.73 15.47
N ILE A 34 17.27 -31.65 15.61
CA ILE A 34 17.91 -32.33 14.46
C ILE A 34 16.89 -33.15 13.67
N LYS A 35 16.01 -33.90 14.35
CA LYS A 35 14.98 -34.74 13.71
C LYS A 35 13.92 -33.91 12.98
N GLU A 36 13.58 -32.73 13.51
CA GLU A 36 12.69 -31.77 12.86
C GLU A 36 13.33 -31.15 11.62
N LEU A 37 14.58 -30.69 11.71
CA LEU A 37 15.33 -30.17 10.56
C LEU A 37 15.51 -31.24 9.45
N ASP A 38 15.85 -32.48 9.81
CA ASP A 38 15.91 -33.61 8.88
C ASP A 38 14.55 -33.92 8.24
N ARG A 39 13.44 -33.72 8.97
CA ARG A 39 12.07 -33.90 8.43
C ARG A 39 11.74 -32.77 7.45
N TRP A 40 12.09 -31.54 7.78
CA TRP A 40 11.91 -30.36 6.93
C TRP A 40 12.69 -30.49 5.62
N HIS A 41 14.00 -30.80 5.69
CA HIS A 41 14.81 -31.02 4.49
C HIS A 41 14.28 -32.16 3.60
N ARG A 42 13.77 -33.26 4.19
CA ARG A 42 13.15 -34.35 3.41
C ARG A 42 11.87 -33.92 2.72
N LYS A 43 11.02 -33.11 3.37
CA LYS A 43 9.80 -32.53 2.80
C LYS A 43 10.14 -31.60 1.63
N ARG A 44 11.02 -30.61 1.85
CA ARG A 44 11.55 -29.72 0.81
C ARG A 44 12.10 -30.48 -0.40
N ASN A 45 12.96 -31.48 -0.16
CA ASN A 45 13.56 -32.28 -1.23
C ASN A 45 12.59 -33.29 -1.87
N GLN A 46 11.40 -33.50 -1.32
CA GLN A 46 10.32 -34.25 -1.96
C GLN A 46 9.55 -33.33 -2.91
N ILE A 47 9.13 -32.15 -2.44
CA ILE A 47 8.47 -31.11 -3.23
C ILE A 47 9.25 -30.79 -4.50
N ALA A 48 10.57 -30.58 -4.40
CA ALA A 48 11.43 -30.29 -5.55
C ALA A 48 11.37 -31.41 -6.62
N ARG A 49 11.50 -32.69 -6.20
CA ARG A 49 11.46 -33.83 -7.13
C ARG A 49 10.10 -34.05 -7.76
N ASP A 50 9.02 -33.78 -7.03
CA ASP A 50 7.66 -33.89 -7.56
C ASP A 50 7.34 -32.73 -8.52
N ALA A 51 7.92 -31.54 -8.27
CA ALA A 51 7.85 -30.40 -9.19
C ALA A 51 8.61 -30.63 -10.50
N ASP A 52 9.87 -31.11 -10.42
CA ASP A 52 10.66 -31.50 -11.59
C ASP A 52 9.91 -32.53 -12.46
N ALA A 53 9.39 -33.59 -11.83
CA ALA A 53 8.67 -34.66 -12.51
C ALA A 53 7.35 -34.19 -13.15
N LEU A 54 6.62 -33.26 -12.52
CA LEU A 54 5.42 -32.67 -13.10
C LEU A 54 5.76 -31.70 -14.24
N TYR A 55 6.85 -30.93 -14.12
CA TYR A 55 7.30 -30.03 -15.18
C TYR A 55 7.64 -30.79 -16.46
N GLU A 56 8.42 -31.88 -16.38
CA GLU A 56 8.73 -32.74 -17.54
C GLU A 56 7.45 -33.26 -18.23
N GLN A 57 6.44 -33.65 -17.44
CA GLN A 57 5.17 -34.17 -17.96
C GLN A 57 4.33 -33.08 -18.64
N LEU A 58 4.21 -31.89 -18.04
CA LEU A 58 3.50 -30.76 -18.61
C LEU A 58 4.18 -30.23 -19.86
N TYR A 59 5.51 -30.14 -19.86
CA TYR A 59 6.29 -29.71 -21.02
C TYR A 59 6.16 -30.70 -22.19
N ALA A 60 6.23 -32.01 -21.92
CA ALA A 60 6.00 -33.03 -22.95
C ALA A 60 4.59 -32.96 -23.55
N ARG A 61 3.55 -32.64 -22.76
CA ARG A 61 2.19 -32.37 -23.30
C ARG A 61 2.15 -31.13 -24.18
N TYR A 62 2.75 -30.03 -23.72
CA TYR A 62 2.81 -28.80 -24.50
C TYR A 62 3.51 -29.02 -25.85
N GLN A 63 4.64 -29.73 -25.86
CA GLN A 63 5.37 -30.06 -27.08
C GLN A 63 4.50 -30.87 -28.05
N ALA A 64 3.79 -31.90 -27.56
CA ALA A 64 2.89 -32.71 -28.36
C ALA A 64 1.73 -31.88 -28.96
N TYR A 65 1.14 -30.98 -28.18
CA TYR A 65 0.11 -30.07 -28.68
C TYR A 65 0.63 -29.17 -29.81
N VAL A 66 1.84 -28.62 -29.66
CA VAL A 66 2.47 -27.77 -30.69
C VAL A 66 2.83 -28.55 -31.95
N ASP A 67 3.32 -29.78 -31.82
CA ASP A 67 3.60 -30.67 -32.96
C ASP A 67 2.32 -31.01 -33.76
N GLU A 68 1.18 -31.17 -33.08
CA GLU A 68 -0.14 -31.37 -33.70
C GLU A 68 -0.71 -30.08 -34.34
N HIS A 69 -0.31 -28.89 -33.86
CA HIS A 69 -0.80 -27.58 -34.29
C HIS A 69 0.33 -26.71 -34.87
N PRO A 70 0.82 -27.00 -36.10
CA PRO A 70 2.09 -26.50 -36.63
C PRO A 70 2.17 -24.98 -36.87
N VAL A 71 1.10 -24.22 -36.61
CA VAL A 71 1.14 -22.74 -36.48
C VAL A 71 2.10 -22.32 -35.35
N HIS A 72 2.28 -23.15 -34.32
CA HIS A 72 3.15 -22.88 -33.17
C HIS A 72 4.54 -23.50 -33.26
N LYS A 73 4.83 -24.27 -34.32
CA LYS A 73 6.05 -25.11 -34.40
C LYS A 73 7.34 -24.30 -34.26
N GLN A 74 7.39 -23.13 -34.87
CA GLN A 74 8.57 -22.25 -34.79
C GLN A 74 8.81 -21.73 -33.35
N GLN A 75 7.75 -21.53 -32.55
CA GLN A 75 7.86 -21.07 -31.16
C GLN A 75 8.42 -22.17 -30.24
N ALA A 76 7.98 -23.42 -30.40
CA ALA A 76 8.48 -24.53 -29.59
C ALA A 76 9.91 -24.98 -29.98
N GLU A 77 10.31 -24.77 -31.24
CA GLU A 77 11.71 -24.95 -31.67
C GLU A 77 12.63 -23.91 -31.02
N ASP A 78 12.22 -22.63 -30.96
CA ASP A 78 12.98 -21.57 -30.28
C ASP A 78 13.08 -21.83 -28.75
N ILE A 79 11.97 -22.15 -28.07
CA ILE A 79 11.95 -22.50 -26.64
C ILE A 79 12.85 -23.72 -26.34
N ALA A 80 12.80 -24.76 -27.19
CA ALA A 80 13.63 -25.95 -27.01
C ALA A 80 15.13 -25.66 -27.22
N VAL A 81 15.48 -24.77 -28.15
CA VAL A 81 16.87 -24.32 -28.35
C VAL A 81 17.36 -23.55 -27.12
N ASP A 82 16.56 -22.63 -26.57
CA ASP A 82 16.92 -21.91 -25.35
C ASP A 82 17.03 -22.85 -24.14
N MET A 83 16.14 -23.84 -23.98
CA MET A 83 16.24 -24.85 -22.91
C MET A 83 17.51 -25.70 -23.01
N VAL A 84 17.98 -26.04 -24.21
CA VAL A 84 19.25 -26.75 -24.42
C VAL A 84 20.46 -25.85 -24.09
N ASN A 85 20.38 -24.55 -24.41
CA ASN A 85 21.43 -23.57 -24.09
C ASN A 85 21.52 -23.27 -22.58
N HIS A 86 20.38 -23.22 -21.88
CA HIS A 86 20.29 -22.99 -20.43
C HIS A 86 21.05 -24.05 -19.61
N ASN A 87 21.09 -25.31 -20.05
CA ASN A 87 21.83 -26.37 -19.37
C ASN A 87 23.36 -26.28 -19.52
N MET A 88 23.90 -25.29 -20.25
CA MET A 88 25.30 -25.31 -20.70
C MET A 88 26.12 -24.00 -20.51
N SER A 89 25.57 -22.88 -19.98
CA SER A 89 26.43 -21.70 -19.72
C SER A 89 26.00 -20.74 -18.58
N ASP A 90 26.99 -20.32 -17.79
CA ASP A 90 26.89 -19.33 -16.71
C ASP A 90 26.88 -17.85 -17.21
N SER A 91 26.28 -17.52 -18.36
CA SER A 91 26.22 -16.10 -18.75
C SER A 91 25.17 -15.68 -19.81
N HIS A 92 24.36 -14.71 -19.38
CA HIS A 92 23.89 -13.53 -20.15
C HIS A 92 22.64 -13.62 -21.05
N ILE A 93 22.03 -12.42 -21.14
CA ILE A 93 20.75 -12.05 -21.73
C ILE A 93 20.81 -12.01 -23.27
N GLY A 94 19.83 -12.65 -23.92
CA GLY A 94 18.98 -11.99 -24.93
C GLY A 94 19.11 -12.30 -26.42
N THR A 95 17.94 -12.35 -27.07
CA THR A 95 17.59 -11.92 -28.46
C THR A 95 17.15 -13.01 -29.44
N ILE A 96 15.83 -13.04 -29.73
CA ILE A 96 15.10 -13.33 -31.01
C ILE A 96 13.58 -13.19 -30.66
N GLY A 97 12.63 -12.79 -31.52
CA GLY A 97 12.68 -12.22 -32.88
C GLY A 97 11.27 -11.71 -33.31
N LYS A 98 11.18 -10.85 -34.35
CA LYS A 98 9.91 -10.18 -34.72
C LYS A 98 8.89 -11.04 -35.49
N GLY A 99 7.64 -11.00 -35.01
CA GLY A 99 6.51 -10.54 -35.82
C GLY A 99 5.32 -11.50 -35.97
N LEU A 100 4.10 -11.01 -35.66
CA LEU A 100 2.81 -11.26 -36.34
C LEU A 100 1.60 -10.78 -35.49
N THR A 101 1.19 -9.53 -35.65
CA THR A 101 0.05 -8.93 -34.90
C THR A 101 -1.24 -8.84 -35.73
N GLU A 102 -1.32 -9.46 -36.92
CA GLU A 102 -2.41 -9.24 -37.90
C GLU A 102 -3.14 -10.52 -38.37
N LEU A 103 -3.05 -11.65 -37.65
CA LEU A 103 -3.58 -12.95 -38.14
C LEU A 103 -4.54 -13.71 -37.20
N TYR A 104 -4.95 -13.14 -36.07
CA TYR A 104 -5.79 -13.83 -35.06
C TYR A 104 -7.27 -13.39 -35.03
N GLU A 105 -7.88 -13.22 -36.21
CA GLU A 105 -9.34 -13.37 -36.39
C GLU A 105 -9.61 -14.66 -37.17
N GLY A 106 -9.44 -15.82 -36.52
CA GLY A 106 -9.61 -17.13 -37.14
C GLY A 106 -9.81 -18.24 -36.11
N GLU A 107 -10.78 -19.12 -36.37
CA GLU A 107 -11.19 -20.23 -35.49
C GLU A 107 -10.02 -21.20 -35.24
N GLY A 108 -9.53 -21.35 -33.99
CA GLY A 108 -8.57 -22.42 -33.67
C GLY A 108 -7.69 -22.31 -32.43
N THR A 109 -7.54 -21.14 -31.79
CA THR A 109 -6.65 -20.96 -30.62
C THR A 109 -7.33 -20.27 -29.46
N ASP A 110 -7.96 -21.07 -28.60
CA ASP A 110 -8.52 -20.64 -27.31
C ASP A 110 -7.56 -21.05 -26.19
N LEU A 111 -7.11 -20.09 -25.38
CA LEU A 111 -6.22 -20.33 -24.24
C LEU A 111 -6.84 -21.30 -23.24
N ASP A 112 -8.17 -21.32 -23.11
CA ASP A 112 -8.88 -22.26 -22.24
C ASP A 112 -8.77 -23.70 -22.76
N VAL A 113 -8.79 -23.91 -24.08
CA VAL A 113 -8.64 -25.25 -24.70
C VAL A 113 -7.21 -25.77 -24.54
N LEU A 114 -6.21 -24.91 -24.76
CA LEU A 114 -4.81 -25.25 -24.52
C LEU A 114 -4.55 -25.57 -23.03
N THR A 115 -5.09 -24.75 -22.13
CA THR A 115 -4.98 -24.97 -20.68
C THR A 115 -5.65 -26.28 -20.25
N GLN A 116 -6.83 -26.59 -20.79
CA GLN A 116 -7.50 -27.88 -20.56
C GLN A 116 -6.69 -29.08 -21.09
N HIS A 117 -6.02 -28.94 -22.23
CA HIS A 117 -5.17 -30.01 -22.78
C HIS A 117 -3.92 -30.26 -21.92
N VAL A 118 -3.23 -29.19 -21.53
CA VAL A 118 -1.99 -29.25 -20.72
C VAL A 118 -2.27 -29.82 -19.32
N LEU A 119 -3.36 -29.39 -18.67
CA LEU A 119 -3.71 -29.78 -17.30
C LEU A 119 -4.59 -31.05 -17.21
N ALA A 120 -4.82 -31.75 -18.32
CA ALA A 120 -5.62 -32.96 -18.39
C ALA A 120 -5.07 -34.12 -17.51
N ASP A 121 -5.90 -35.14 -17.32
CA ASP A 121 -5.57 -36.44 -16.67
C ASP A 121 -5.01 -36.37 -15.24
N GLY A 122 -5.36 -35.33 -14.48
CA GLY A 122 -4.99 -35.22 -13.06
C GLY A 122 -3.86 -34.25 -12.75
N TYR A 123 -3.23 -33.65 -13.78
CA TYR A 123 -2.09 -32.75 -13.57
C TYR A 123 -2.44 -31.46 -12.84
N GLU A 124 -3.66 -30.94 -13.00
CA GLU A 124 -4.16 -29.84 -12.15
C GLU A 124 -4.14 -30.22 -10.66
N GLN A 125 -4.59 -31.44 -10.32
CA GLN A 125 -4.60 -31.94 -8.94
C GLN A 125 -3.19 -32.19 -8.40
N HIS A 126 -2.24 -32.63 -9.24
CA HIS A 126 -0.83 -32.76 -8.84
C HIS A 126 -0.19 -31.40 -8.57
N LEU A 127 -0.47 -30.40 -9.41
CA LEU A 127 -0.02 -29.01 -9.21
C LEU A 127 -0.55 -28.45 -7.87
N TRP A 128 -1.83 -28.68 -7.56
CA TRP A 128 -2.42 -28.27 -6.29
C TRP A 128 -1.85 -29.03 -5.08
N HIS A 129 -1.38 -30.26 -5.24
CA HIS A 129 -0.69 -31.01 -4.19
C HIS A 129 0.67 -30.37 -3.86
N ILE A 130 1.49 -30.10 -4.88
CA ILE A 130 2.79 -29.43 -4.72
C ILE A 130 2.62 -28.08 -4.02
N LEU A 131 1.64 -27.27 -4.45
CA LEU A 131 1.33 -25.99 -3.79
C LEU A 131 0.80 -26.14 -2.36
N HIS A 132 0.08 -27.22 -2.05
CA HIS A 132 -0.33 -27.52 -0.68
C HIS A 132 0.87 -27.86 0.21
N ASP A 133 1.85 -28.62 -0.31
CA ASP A 133 3.07 -28.97 0.42
C ASP A 133 4.00 -27.76 0.60
N VAL A 134 4.12 -26.88 -0.40
CA VAL A 134 4.80 -25.56 -0.29
C VAL A 134 4.11 -24.69 0.76
N ASN A 135 2.77 -24.59 0.73
CA ASN A 135 2.03 -23.89 1.78
C ASN A 135 2.16 -24.57 3.15
N SER A 136 2.42 -25.87 3.20
CA SER A 136 2.72 -26.55 4.45
C SER A 136 4.13 -26.20 4.97
N LEU A 137 5.08 -25.77 4.14
CA LEU A 137 6.32 -25.14 4.63
C LEU A 137 6.02 -23.74 5.20
N LEU A 138 5.20 -22.92 4.51
CA LEU A 138 4.73 -21.63 5.05
C LEU A 138 4.03 -21.79 6.41
N LEU A 139 3.25 -22.84 6.64
CA LEU A 139 2.59 -23.07 7.94
C LEU A 139 3.55 -23.55 9.04
N ASP A 140 4.69 -24.16 8.68
CA ASP A 140 5.71 -24.59 9.63
C ASP A 140 6.61 -23.40 10.06
N GLU A 141 6.85 -22.44 9.15
CA GLU A 141 7.76 -21.29 9.35
C GLU A 141 7.01 -19.97 9.64
N ASP A 142 6.09 -19.56 8.75
CA ASP A 142 5.44 -18.24 8.73
C ASP A 142 3.91 -18.34 8.65
N GLN A 143 3.32 -18.79 9.76
CA GLN A 143 1.90 -19.15 9.86
C GLN A 143 0.94 -18.11 9.28
N PHE A 144 1.22 -16.82 9.47
CA PHE A 144 0.42 -15.74 8.89
C PHE A 144 0.27 -15.85 7.36
N PHE A 145 1.36 -16.04 6.61
CA PHE A 145 1.28 -16.16 5.15
C PHE A 145 0.55 -17.45 4.74
N GLY A 146 0.79 -18.55 5.46
CA GLY A 146 0.09 -19.82 5.22
C GLY A 146 -1.43 -19.72 5.46
N TYR A 147 -1.87 -19.02 6.51
CA TYR A 147 -3.28 -18.76 6.77
C TYR A 147 -3.89 -17.71 5.83
N PHE A 148 -3.10 -16.78 5.29
CA PHE A 148 -3.57 -15.83 4.28
C PHE A 148 -3.79 -16.53 2.93
N TYR A 149 -2.82 -17.34 2.48
CA TYR A 149 -2.89 -18.16 1.27
C TYR A 149 -4.14 -19.05 1.25
N LEU A 150 -4.43 -19.74 2.35
CA LEU A 150 -5.61 -20.63 2.48
C LEU A 150 -6.97 -19.92 2.31
N GLN A 151 -7.02 -18.59 2.39
CA GLN A 151 -8.23 -17.80 2.15
C GLN A 151 -8.36 -17.29 0.70
N MET A 152 -7.30 -17.37 -0.09
CA MET A 152 -7.30 -16.97 -1.50
C MET A 152 -7.95 -18.05 -2.36
N THR A 153 -8.55 -17.64 -3.48
CA THR A 153 -8.98 -18.60 -4.52
C THR A 153 -7.79 -18.89 -5.42
N HIS A 154 -7.53 -20.16 -5.73
CA HIS A 154 -6.43 -20.57 -6.59
C HIS A 154 -6.89 -20.83 -8.03
N ARG A 155 -6.13 -20.36 -9.02
CA ARG A 155 -6.36 -20.58 -10.45
C ARG A 155 -5.05 -20.79 -11.19
N VAL A 156 -5.09 -21.53 -12.30
CA VAL A 156 -3.95 -21.66 -13.21
C VAL A 156 -4.11 -20.63 -14.34
N ARG A 157 -3.01 -20.02 -14.76
CA ARG A 157 -2.90 -19.21 -15.97
C ARG A 157 -1.55 -19.47 -16.62
N LEU A 158 -1.55 -19.85 -17.89
CA LEU A 158 -0.33 -20.23 -18.61
C LEU A 158 0.33 -19.03 -19.33
N ASP A 159 -0.41 -17.95 -19.53
CA ASP A 159 -0.03 -16.71 -20.23
C ASP A 159 0.73 -15.71 -19.33
N MET A 160 0.77 -15.93 -18.01
CA MET A 160 1.43 -15.03 -17.08
C MET A 160 2.94 -15.17 -17.10
N THR A 161 3.65 -14.06 -17.33
CA THR A 161 5.12 -13.96 -17.29
C THR A 161 5.70 -13.90 -15.88
N SER A 162 4.99 -14.47 -14.90
CA SER A 162 5.42 -14.62 -13.50
C SER A 162 4.89 -15.94 -12.93
N ALA A 163 5.66 -16.57 -12.04
CA ALA A 163 5.24 -17.83 -11.38
C ALA A 163 3.94 -17.67 -10.59
N PHE A 164 3.76 -16.49 -9.98
CA PHE A 164 2.60 -16.10 -9.17
C PHE A 164 2.19 -14.67 -9.52
N GLY A 165 0.90 -14.40 -9.39
CA GLY A 165 0.32 -13.07 -9.45
C GLY A 165 -1.09 -13.10 -8.89
N PHE A 166 -1.54 -12.04 -8.23
CA PHE A 166 -2.92 -11.97 -7.72
C PHE A 166 -3.77 -10.94 -8.47
N ASN A 167 -5.09 -11.10 -8.41
CA ASN A 167 -6.03 -10.03 -8.68
C ASN A 167 -7.15 -10.01 -7.63
N LEU A 168 -8.05 -9.04 -7.75
CA LEU A 168 -9.27 -8.98 -6.97
C LEU A 168 -10.49 -9.22 -7.87
N LYS A 169 -11.25 -10.28 -7.59
CA LYS A 169 -12.47 -10.66 -8.34
C LYS A 169 -13.58 -11.05 -7.38
N HIS A 170 -14.80 -10.62 -7.67
CA HIS A 170 -16.03 -11.01 -6.97
C HIS A 170 -16.00 -10.80 -5.44
N GLY A 171 -15.19 -9.85 -4.96
CA GLY A 171 -15.03 -9.55 -3.53
C GLY A 171 -14.06 -10.46 -2.75
N GLY A 172 -13.20 -11.20 -3.45
CA GLY A 172 -12.10 -11.99 -2.88
C GLY A 172 -10.81 -11.85 -3.69
N TYR A 173 -9.68 -12.19 -3.06
CA TYR A 173 -8.40 -12.27 -3.76
C TYR A 173 -8.28 -13.63 -4.45
N VAL A 174 -7.85 -13.60 -5.72
CA VAL A 174 -7.54 -14.78 -6.50
C VAL A 174 -6.04 -14.78 -6.77
N LEU A 175 -5.35 -15.83 -6.33
CA LEU A 175 -3.95 -16.08 -6.67
C LEU A 175 -3.93 -16.97 -7.93
N TYR A 176 -3.22 -16.51 -8.94
CA TYR A 176 -2.94 -17.24 -10.16
C TYR A 176 -1.53 -17.78 -10.13
N VAL A 177 -1.36 -18.95 -10.74
CA VAL A 177 -0.08 -19.66 -10.83
C VAL A 177 0.19 -20.02 -12.29
N ASN A 178 1.40 -19.72 -12.78
CA ASN A 178 1.92 -20.30 -14.01
C ASN A 178 2.81 -21.51 -13.65
N PRO A 179 2.39 -22.76 -13.95
CA PRO A 179 3.14 -23.96 -13.61
C PRO A 179 4.48 -24.05 -14.35
N PHE A 180 4.60 -23.51 -15.56
CA PHE A 180 5.85 -23.61 -16.33
C PHE A 180 6.98 -22.76 -15.73
N ILE A 181 6.65 -21.62 -15.14
CA ILE A 181 7.61 -20.78 -14.42
C ILE A 181 7.76 -21.27 -12.98
N MET A 182 6.65 -21.61 -12.31
CA MET A 182 6.65 -21.98 -10.88
C MET A 182 7.38 -23.30 -10.61
N LEU A 183 7.12 -24.37 -11.38
CA LEU A 183 7.69 -25.69 -11.12
C LEU A 183 9.21 -25.76 -11.35
N ARG A 184 9.79 -24.81 -12.09
CA ARG A 184 11.25 -24.67 -12.28
C ARG A 184 11.97 -24.07 -11.07
N GLN A 185 11.25 -23.54 -10.09
CA GLN A 185 11.82 -22.81 -8.95
C GLN A 185 12.13 -23.75 -7.77
N PRO A 186 13.16 -23.47 -6.95
CA PRO A 186 13.33 -24.13 -5.66
C PRO A 186 12.10 -23.92 -4.75
N PRO A 187 11.72 -24.88 -3.89
CA PRO A 187 10.57 -24.73 -3.00
C PRO A 187 10.60 -23.48 -2.09
N ASP A 188 11.79 -23.00 -1.72
CA ASP A 188 11.96 -21.79 -0.91
C ASP A 188 11.62 -20.52 -1.70
N VAL A 189 11.91 -20.50 -3.01
CA VAL A 189 11.51 -19.43 -3.93
C VAL A 189 10.01 -19.52 -4.27
N MET A 190 9.44 -20.74 -4.31
CA MET A 190 7.98 -20.90 -4.39
C MET A 190 7.28 -20.32 -3.15
N LYS A 191 7.81 -20.63 -1.96
CA LYS A 191 7.36 -20.12 -0.64
C LYS A 191 7.35 -18.59 -0.61
N ASP A 192 8.49 -17.97 -0.92
CA ASP A 192 8.64 -16.51 -0.88
C ASP A 192 7.94 -15.82 -2.07
N GLY A 193 7.73 -16.51 -3.19
CA GLY A 193 6.84 -16.06 -4.26
C GLY A 193 5.40 -15.88 -3.81
N ILE A 194 4.88 -16.78 -2.95
CA ILE A 194 3.57 -16.61 -2.31
C ILE A 194 3.59 -15.45 -1.30
N LYS A 195 4.66 -15.32 -0.49
CA LYS A 195 4.83 -14.16 0.42
C LYS A 195 4.78 -12.84 -0.35
N ARG A 196 5.45 -12.73 -1.50
CA ARG A 196 5.50 -11.52 -2.35
C ARG A 196 4.10 -11.02 -2.70
N GLU A 197 3.25 -11.89 -3.26
CA GLU A 197 1.89 -11.53 -3.67
C GLU A 197 1.05 -11.05 -2.47
N ILE A 198 1.19 -11.72 -1.32
CA ILE A 198 0.51 -11.34 -0.08
C ILE A 198 1.04 -9.98 0.45
N LEU A 199 2.34 -9.72 0.37
CA LEU A 199 2.93 -8.43 0.77
C LEU A 199 2.49 -7.28 -0.15
N HIS A 200 2.32 -7.50 -1.45
CA HIS A 200 1.70 -6.53 -2.36
C HIS A 200 0.24 -6.22 -1.99
N VAL A 201 -0.53 -7.23 -1.56
CA VAL A 201 -1.90 -7.06 -1.06
C VAL A 201 -1.93 -6.22 0.22
N ILE A 202 -1.13 -6.56 1.23
CA ILE A 202 -1.11 -5.86 2.53
C ILE A 202 -0.56 -4.43 2.40
N SER A 203 0.41 -4.22 1.50
CA SER A 203 0.96 -2.90 1.17
C SER A 203 0.04 -2.08 0.24
N ALA A 204 -1.15 -2.59 -0.09
CA ALA A 204 -2.14 -1.96 -0.97
C ALA A 204 -1.59 -1.53 -2.36
N HIS A 205 -0.58 -2.23 -2.88
CA HIS A 205 0.10 -1.86 -4.14
C HIS A 205 -0.87 -1.80 -5.33
N LEU A 206 -1.85 -2.70 -5.38
CA LEU A 206 -2.94 -2.73 -6.38
C LEU A 206 -3.75 -1.41 -6.46
N MET A 207 -3.80 -0.63 -5.37
CA MET A 207 -4.44 0.70 -5.37
C MET A 207 -3.44 1.83 -5.63
N ARG A 208 -2.20 1.69 -5.12
CA ARG A 208 -1.14 2.69 -5.33
C ARG A 208 -0.73 2.79 -6.80
N VAL A 209 -0.74 1.68 -7.56
CA VAL A 209 -0.40 1.67 -9.00
C VAL A 209 -1.31 2.58 -9.81
N LYS A 210 -2.61 2.61 -9.48
CA LYS A 210 -3.61 3.45 -10.16
C LYS A 210 -3.42 4.94 -9.90
N GLU A 211 -2.81 5.32 -8.77
CA GLU A 211 -2.50 6.71 -8.42
C GLU A 211 -1.12 7.16 -8.93
N LEU A 212 -0.11 6.28 -8.83
CA LEU A 212 1.29 6.60 -9.16
C LEU A 212 1.60 6.51 -10.65
N SER A 213 0.96 5.60 -11.40
CA SER A 213 1.11 5.52 -12.86
C SER A 213 0.49 6.71 -13.62
N GLN A 214 -0.17 7.64 -12.90
CA GLN A 214 -0.56 8.96 -13.44
C GLN A 214 0.57 10.01 -13.34
N ARG A 215 1.64 9.71 -12.59
CA ARG A 215 2.73 10.64 -12.26
C ARG A 215 4.09 10.18 -12.75
N PHE A 216 4.31 8.87 -12.80
CA PHE A 216 5.54 8.22 -13.26
C PHE A 216 5.19 7.16 -14.30
N ASN A 217 6.18 6.70 -15.07
CA ASN A 217 6.01 5.58 -16.00
C ASN A 217 5.51 4.30 -15.29
N LYS A 218 4.51 3.61 -15.86
CA LYS A 218 3.92 2.37 -15.30
C LYS A 218 5.00 1.32 -14.96
N LYS A 219 5.98 1.11 -15.85
CA LYS A 219 7.11 0.18 -15.65
C LYS A 219 7.98 0.58 -14.46
N ALA A 220 8.27 1.88 -14.29
CA ALA A 220 9.00 2.39 -13.13
C ALA A 220 8.23 2.18 -11.81
N VAL A 221 6.89 2.28 -11.85
CA VAL A 221 6.02 2.01 -10.69
C VAL A 221 5.97 0.52 -10.34
N HIS A 222 5.85 -0.36 -11.34
CA HIS A 222 5.91 -1.82 -11.14
C HIS A 222 7.25 -2.24 -10.53
N MET A 223 8.38 -1.83 -11.14
CA MET A 223 9.71 -2.11 -10.61
C MET A 223 9.91 -1.59 -9.18
N ALA A 224 9.39 -0.40 -8.86
CA ALA A 224 9.44 0.16 -7.52
C ALA A 224 8.59 -0.62 -6.50
N MET A 225 7.48 -1.22 -6.93
CA MET A 225 6.63 -2.07 -6.09
C MET A 225 7.32 -3.39 -5.73
N ASP A 226 7.96 -4.02 -6.72
CA ASP A 226 8.80 -5.18 -6.52
C ASP A 226 9.98 -4.90 -5.59
N MET A 227 10.76 -3.83 -5.84
CA MET A 227 11.91 -3.46 -5.01
C MET A 227 11.55 -3.19 -3.54
N VAL A 228 10.32 -2.74 -3.27
CA VAL A 228 9.82 -2.50 -1.90
C VAL A 228 9.47 -3.81 -1.19
N VAL A 229 9.16 -4.89 -1.92
CA VAL A 229 8.76 -6.19 -1.34
C VAL A 229 9.87 -7.23 -1.40
N ASN A 230 10.52 -7.41 -2.55
CA ASN A 230 11.57 -8.42 -2.76
C ASN A 230 12.78 -8.22 -1.83
N ASP A 231 13.05 -6.98 -1.40
CA ASP A 231 14.10 -6.68 -0.41
C ASP A 231 13.77 -7.16 1.02
N TYR A 232 12.53 -7.64 1.29
CA TYR A 232 12.12 -8.28 2.56
C TYR A 232 12.01 -9.81 2.45
N LEU A 233 12.22 -10.37 1.26
CA LEU A 233 12.17 -11.82 1.03
C LEU A 233 13.59 -12.41 1.19
N GLU A 234 13.66 -13.63 1.72
CA GLU A 234 14.92 -14.33 1.94
C GLU A 234 15.37 -15.04 0.65
N HIS A 235 14.41 -15.62 -0.08
CA HIS A 235 14.62 -16.45 -1.25
C HIS A 235 13.89 -15.85 -2.47
N VAL A 236 14.61 -15.05 -3.26
CA VAL A 236 14.10 -14.48 -4.51
C VAL A 236 14.71 -15.17 -5.73
N ASP A 237 13.99 -15.12 -6.86
CA ASP A 237 14.55 -15.50 -8.16
C ASP A 237 15.79 -14.63 -8.47
N ARG A 238 16.76 -15.22 -9.18
CA ARG A 238 17.96 -14.53 -9.68
C ARG A 238 17.61 -13.23 -10.40
N ASP A 239 16.59 -13.28 -11.26
CA ASP A 239 16.17 -12.16 -12.10
C ASP A 239 15.07 -11.29 -11.46
N ALA A 240 14.73 -11.54 -10.18
CA ALA A 240 13.79 -10.74 -9.43
C ALA A 240 14.24 -9.26 -9.31
N ILE A 241 13.27 -8.36 -9.26
CA ILE A 241 13.51 -6.93 -9.22
C ILE A 241 13.78 -6.50 -7.77
N THR A 242 15.01 -6.75 -7.29
CA THR A 242 15.53 -6.26 -6.00
C THR A 242 16.27 -4.93 -6.18
N VAL A 243 16.52 -4.21 -5.09
CA VAL A 243 17.33 -2.97 -5.12
C VAL A 243 18.75 -3.27 -5.60
N ALA A 244 19.33 -4.40 -5.21
CA ALA A 244 20.65 -4.83 -5.64
C ALA A 244 20.71 -5.10 -7.16
N ASN A 245 19.75 -5.87 -7.69
CA ASN A 245 19.68 -6.21 -9.11
C ASN A 245 19.42 -4.97 -9.99
N VAL A 246 18.55 -4.06 -9.56
CA VAL A 246 18.28 -2.79 -10.26
C VAL A 246 19.51 -1.88 -10.25
N ASN A 247 20.21 -1.76 -9.12
CA ASN A 247 21.46 -1.00 -9.06
C ASN A 247 22.53 -1.56 -10.02
N ALA A 248 22.72 -2.89 -10.03
CA ALA A 248 23.68 -3.56 -10.89
C ALA A 248 23.32 -3.44 -12.38
N ARG A 249 22.05 -3.66 -12.76
CA ARG A 249 21.59 -3.65 -14.15
C ARG A 249 21.57 -2.25 -14.79
N TYR A 250 21.20 -1.22 -14.03
CA TYR A 250 21.02 0.14 -14.56
C TYR A 250 22.13 1.14 -14.16
N GLY A 251 23.11 0.69 -13.38
CA GLY A 251 24.21 1.52 -12.88
C GLY A 251 23.72 2.63 -11.95
N LEU A 252 22.84 2.27 -11.00
CA LEU A 252 22.25 3.17 -10.00
C LEU A 252 22.84 2.90 -8.61
N LEU A 253 22.63 3.84 -7.69
CA LEU A 253 23.10 3.78 -6.30
C LEU A 253 21.94 4.03 -5.32
N LEU A 254 20.84 3.29 -5.52
CA LEU A 254 19.65 3.34 -4.68
C LEU A 254 19.93 2.62 -3.36
N LYS A 255 19.51 3.20 -2.23
CA LYS A 255 19.60 2.56 -0.91
C LYS A 255 18.42 1.59 -0.73
N ARG A 256 18.67 0.46 -0.05
CA ARG A 256 17.60 -0.47 0.40
C ARG A 256 16.63 0.25 1.35
N PHE A 257 15.46 -0.35 1.53
CA PHE A 257 14.41 0.10 2.44
C PHE A 257 14.08 1.59 2.29
N ARG A 258 13.85 2.05 1.05
CA ARG A 258 13.33 3.38 0.71
C ARG A 258 11.92 3.33 0.13
N THR A 259 11.23 4.46 0.15
CA THR A 259 9.83 4.53 -0.24
C THR A 259 9.60 4.14 -1.70
N LEU A 260 8.41 3.61 -1.97
CA LEU A 260 7.97 3.30 -3.32
C LEU A 260 8.08 4.54 -4.23
N GLU A 261 7.68 5.72 -3.75
CA GLU A 261 7.85 7.00 -4.45
C GLU A 261 9.32 7.34 -4.76
N TYR A 262 10.25 7.05 -3.84
CA TYR A 262 11.68 7.27 -4.04
C TYR A 262 12.21 6.41 -5.19
N TYR A 263 11.92 5.10 -5.19
CA TYR A 263 12.34 4.21 -6.28
C TYR A 263 11.64 4.56 -7.60
N ALA A 264 10.32 4.76 -7.60
CA ALA A 264 9.56 5.08 -8.81
C ALA A 264 10.09 6.35 -9.48
N LYS A 265 10.35 7.42 -8.70
CA LYS A 265 10.97 8.65 -9.21
C LYS A 265 12.38 8.43 -9.75
N ALA A 266 13.20 7.63 -9.06
CA ALA A 266 14.58 7.38 -9.47
C ALA A 266 14.67 6.54 -10.77
N ILE A 267 13.81 5.53 -10.91
CA ILE A 267 13.73 4.67 -12.10
C ILE A 267 13.12 5.46 -13.28
N ASP A 268 12.03 6.19 -13.07
CA ASP A 268 11.40 7.03 -14.09
C ASP A 268 12.38 8.06 -14.66
N LYS A 269 13.18 8.69 -13.78
CA LYS A 269 14.29 9.56 -14.19
C LYS A 269 15.37 8.81 -14.98
N ALA A 270 15.78 7.62 -14.51
CA ALA A 270 16.80 6.81 -15.21
C ALA A 270 16.33 6.36 -16.60
N MET A 271 15.04 6.05 -16.77
CA MET A 271 14.42 5.74 -18.06
C MET A 271 14.46 6.94 -19.02
N GLN A 272 14.29 8.17 -18.52
CA GLN A 272 14.35 9.40 -19.32
C GLN A 272 15.80 9.78 -19.69
N GLU A 273 16.77 9.59 -18.77
CA GLU A 273 18.18 9.95 -19.00
C GLU A 273 18.94 8.88 -19.82
N LYS A 274 18.55 7.61 -19.73
CA LYS A 274 19.23 6.45 -20.35
C LYS A 274 18.24 5.44 -20.94
N PRO A 275 17.40 5.82 -21.93
CA PRO A 275 16.36 4.94 -22.49
C PRO A 275 16.92 3.63 -23.04
N ASP A 276 18.14 3.64 -23.57
CA ASP A 276 18.83 2.47 -24.14
C ASP A 276 19.09 1.33 -23.14
N LEU A 277 19.02 1.59 -21.82
CA LEU A 277 19.14 0.55 -20.79
C LEU A 277 17.79 -0.13 -20.47
N PHE A 278 16.67 0.50 -20.84
CA PHE A 278 15.31 0.08 -20.48
C PHE A 278 14.52 -0.47 -21.66
N ILE A 279 15.22 -0.89 -22.72
CA ILE A 279 14.66 -1.60 -23.88
C ILE A 279 13.75 -2.71 -23.37
N ALA A 280 12.48 -2.66 -23.78
CA ALA A 280 11.53 -3.71 -23.47
C ALA A 280 12.00 -5.01 -24.14
N VAL A 281 11.91 -6.13 -23.42
CA VAL A 281 11.98 -7.42 -24.08
C VAL A 281 10.73 -7.50 -24.96
N GLU A 282 10.89 -7.52 -26.29
CA GLU A 282 9.76 -7.77 -27.20
C GLU A 282 9.25 -9.18 -26.89
N ASP A 283 8.17 -9.26 -26.10
CA ASP A 283 7.41 -10.49 -25.92
C ASP A 283 6.89 -10.88 -27.30
N SER A 284 7.57 -11.84 -27.95
CA SER A 284 6.97 -12.59 -29.04
C SER A 284 5.62 -13.10 -28.54
N SER A 285 4.55 -13.03 -29.34
CA SER A 285 3.19 -13.35 -28.89
C SER A 285 3.03 -14.84 -28.55
N GLN A 286 3.53 -15.22 -27.37
CA GLN A 286 3.45 -16.56 -26.81
C GLN A 286 2.11 -16.70 -26.08
N ILE A 287 1.35 -17.72 -26.44
CA ILE A 287 0.09 -18.07 -25.77
C ILE A 287 0.37 -18.64 -24.36
N ILE A 288 1.59 -19.15 -24.14
CA ILE A 288 2.09 -19.62 -22.84
C ILE A 288 3.43 -18.96 -22.57
N ALA A 289 3.55 -18.29 -21.43
CA ALA A 289 4.83 -17.77 -20.94
C ALA A 289 5.62 -18.88 -20.24
N MET A 290 6.87 -19.08 -20.66
CA MET A 290 7.78 -20.09 -20.08
C MET A 290 8.84 -19.50 -19.12
N GLU A 291 8.98 -18.17 -19.10
CA GLU A 291 10.04 -17.44 -18.39
C GLU A 291 9.50 -16.16 -17.75
N PHE A 292 10.27 -15.62 -16.79
CA PHE A 292 9.90 -14.40 -16.09
C PHE A 292 10.13 -13.15 -16.97
N ASN A 293 9.10 -12.31 -17.14
CA ASN A 293 9.23 -11.00 -17.77
C ASN A 293 8.83 -9.90 -16.78
N ALA A 294 9.82 -9.15 -16.31
CA ALA A 294 9.65 -8.00 -15.44
C ALA A 294 8.61 -6.98 -15.97
N ASP A 295 8.52 -6.79 -17.29
CA ASP A 295 7.70 -5.74 -17.89
C ASP A 295 6.19 -6.01 -17.80
N SER A 296 5.79 -7.28 -17.97
CA SER A 296 4.39 -7.75 -18.00
C SER A 296 3.94 -8.48 -16.73
N SER A 297 4.87 -8.80 -15.81
CA SER A 297 4.66 -9.47 -14.52
C SER A 297 3.44 -9.03 -13.70
N HIS A 298 3.02 -7.78 -13.86
CA HIS A 298 1.98 -7.11 -13.07
C HIS A 298 0.73 -6.73 -13.88
N ASP A 299 0.64 -7.05 -15.18
CA ASP A 299 -0.48 -6.60 -16.02
C ASP A 299 -1.83 -7.24 -15.62
N ILE A 300 -1.80 -8.41 -14.96
CA ILE A 300 -2.98 -9.05 -14.35
C ILE A 300 -3.72 -8.15 -13.33
N TRP A 301 -3.05 -7.14 -12.77
CA TRP A 301 -3.69 -6.17 -11.87
C TRP A 301 -4.71 -5.27 -12.57
N ASP A 302 -4.53 -4.96 -13.86
CA ASP A 302 -5.46 -4.16 -14.64
C ASP A 302 -6.79 -4.88 -14.89
N GLU A 303 -6.80 -6.22 -14.80
CA GLU A 303 -8.02 -7.04 -14.86
C GLU A 303 -8.86 -7.00 -13.57
N SER A 304 -8.35 -6.46 -12.46
CA SER A 304 -9.05 -6.48 -11.16
C SER A 304 -10.36 -5.71 -11.18
N ASP A 305 -11.37 -6.21 -10.45
CA ASP A 305 -12.68 -5.57 -10.34
C ASP A 305 -12.59 -4.11 -9.87
N SER A 306 -13.37 -3.24 -10.50
CA SER A 306 -13.39 -1.80 -10.23
C SER A 306 -14.23 -1.44 -8.99
N ILE A 307 -13.75 -1.85 -7.82
CA ILE A 307 -14.33 -1.48 -6.52
C ILE A 307 -13.70 -0.22 -5.93
N ASP A 308 -14.41 0.40 -4.97
CA ASP A 308 -13.88 1.55 -4.23
C ASP A 308 -12.86 1.13 -3.16
N THR A 309 -11.96 2.06 -2.79
CA THR A 309 -10.89 1.80 -1.81
C THR A 309 -11.42 1.35 -0.46
N GLU A 310 -12.53 1.92 0.05
CA GLU A 310 -13.05 1.59 1.38
C GLU A 310 -13.61 0.16 1.44
N THR A 311 -14.19 -0.31 0.33
CA THR A 311 -14.60 -1.72 0.17
C THR A 311 -13.39 -2.64 0.04
N MET A 312 -12.34 -2.25 -0.70
CA MET A 312 -11.12 -3.05 -0.79
C MET A 312 -10.45 -3.20 0.58
N ASP A 313 -10.25 -2.09 1.31
CA ASP A 313 -9.62 -2.08 2.63
C ASP A 313 -10.38 -2.99 3.63
N LYS A 314 -11.72 -3.08 3.52
CA LYS A 314 -12.54 -4.02 4.33
C LYS A 314 -12.31 -5.48 3.94
N ILE A 315 -12.09 -5.76 2.66
CA ILE A 315 -11.73 -7.11 2.20
C ILE A 315 -10.34 -7.45 2.74
N THR A 316 -9.33 -6.61 2.51
CA THR A 316 -7.95 -6.83 2.99
C THR A 316 -7.90 -7.01 4.52
N GLU A 317 -8.60 -6.16 5.28
CA GLU A 317 -8.69 -6.30 6.75
C GLU A 317 -9.27 -7.65 7.17
N ARG A 318 -10.29 -8.17 6.47
CA ARG A 318 -10.85 -9.50 6.77
C ARG A 318 -9.79 -10.58 6.61
N TYR A 319 -9.05 -10.57 5.50
CA TYR A 319 -7.98 -11.53 5.22
C TYR A 319 -6.87 -11.46 6.28
N ILE A 320 -6.42 -10.24 6.62
CA ILE A 320 -5.43 -9.99 7.67
C ILE A 320 -5.90 -10.54 9.01
N ASN A 321 -7.11 -10.18 9.47
CA ASN A 321 -7.61 -10.59 10.79
C ASN A 321 -7.78 -12.11 10.93
N GLU A 322 -8.17 -12.80 9.86
CA GLU A 322 -8.27 -14.25 9.85
C GLU A 322 -6.89 -14.92 9.80
N ALA A 323 -5.90 -14.31 9.12
CA ALA A 323 -4.52 -14.79 9.06
C ALA A 323 -3.72 -14.54 10.36
N SER A 324 -4.02 -13.46 11.07
CA SER A 324 -3.42 -13.06 12.37
C SER A 324 -3.76 -13.99 13.55
N LYS A 325 -4.27 -15.20 13.27
CA LYS A 325 -4.42 -16.30 14.24
C LYS A 325 -3.12 -17.08 14.44
N GLY A 326 -2.22 -17.05 13.46
CA GLY A 326 -0.87 -17.60 13.55
C GLY A 326 0.15 -16.60 14.09
N ASP A 327 1.38 -17.07 14.28
CA ASP A 327 2.51 -16.19 14.57
C ASP A 327 2.83 -15.27 13.37
N MET A 328 3.47 -14.13 13.65
CA MET A 328 3.74 -13.05 12.70
C MET A 328 5.12 -12.44 12.94
N GLU A 329 5.96 -12.46 11.90
CA GLU A 329 7.23 -11.74 11.84
C GLU A 329 7.06 -10.23 12.17
N GLY A 330 8.11 -9.62 12.72
CA GLY A 330 8.06 -8.25 13.22
C GLY A 330 7.64 -7.21 12.17
N TYR A 331 8.12 -7.34 10.93
CA TYR A 331 7.80 -6.42 9.83
C TYR A 331 6.36 -6.60 9.32
N VAL A 332 5.82 -7.83 9.33
CA VAL A 332 4.41 -8.10 9.02
C VAL A 332 3.50 -7.38 10.02
N LYS A 333 3.88 -7.39 11.30
CA LYS A 333 3.15 -6.69 12.36
C LYS A 333 3.16 -5.16 12.20
N SER A 334 4.28 -4.55 11.79
CA SER A 334 4.35 -3.10 11.52
C SER A 334 3.58 -2.70 10.26
N LEU A 335 3.52 -3.55 9.24
CA LEU A 335 2.65 -3.37 8.06
C LEU A 335 1.17 -3.36 8.45
N ILE A 336 0.74 -4.36 9.24
CA ILE A 336 -0.64 -4.48 9.70
C ILE A 336 -1.02 -3.28 10.59
N ASP A 337 -0.15 -2.86 11.51
CA ASP A 337 -0.39 -1.68 12.34
C ASP A 337 -0.46 -0.39 11.49
N THR A 338 0.42 -0.22 10.50
CA THR A 338 0.36 0.89 9.54
C THR A 338 -0.96 0.90 8.77
N PHE A 339 -1.38 -0.26 8.24
CA PHE A 339 -2.66 -0.43 7.55
C PHE A 339 -3.85 -0.06 8.46
N GLN A 340 -3.86 -0.55 9.70
CA GLN A 340 -4.92 -0.23 10.67
C GLN A 340 -4.90 1.25 11.09
N LYS A 341 -3.74 1.87 11.29
CA LYS A 341 -3.58 3.29 11.63
C LYS A 341 -4.13 4.18 10.53
N THR A 342 -3.67 3.99 9.29
CA THR A 342 -4.14 4.78 8.13
C THR A 342 -5.66 4.69 7.95
N ARG A 343 -6.27 3.54 8.28
CA ARG A 343 -7.73 3.36 8.24
C ARG A 343 -8.47 3.97 9.44
N ARG A 344 -7.89 3.93 10.65
CA ARG A 344 -8.47 4.56 11.87
C ARG A 344 -8.39 6.09 11.78
N SER A 345 -7.35 6.63 11.18
CA SER A 345 -7.17 8.06 10.91
C SER A 345 -7.96 8.52 9.67
N LEU A 346 -9.30 8.47 9.72
CA LEU A 346 -10.12 9.29 8.82
C LEU A 346 -9.70 10.76 9.02
N PRO A 347 -9.10 11.45 8.01
CA PRO A 347 -8.54 12.77 8.23
C PRO A 347 -9.61 13.71 8.79
N TRP A 348 -9.28 14.44 9.86
CA TRP A 348 -10.24 15.29 10.61
C TRP A 348 -11.02 16.25 9.69
N TYR A 349 -10.40 16.69 8.58
CA TYR A 349 -11.00 17.35 7.41
C TYR A 349 -12.33 16.72 6.94
N PHE A 350 -12.45 15.39 6.85
CA PHE A 350 -13.69 14.71 6.42
C PHE A 350 -14.82 14.87 7.44
N TYR A 351 -14.50 14.85 8.74
CA TYR A 351 -15.46 15.15 9.78
C TYR A 351 -15.89 16.61 9.71
N LEU A 352 -14.96 17.54 9.49
CA LEU A 352 -15.28 18.94 9.27
C LEU A 352 -16.20 19.12 8.05
N LYS A 353 -15.88 18.54 6.88
CA LYS A 353 -16.75 18.54 5.68
C LYS A 353 -18.16 18.01 5.96
N LYS A 354 -18.28 16.90 6.71
CA LYS A 354 -19.56 16.29 7.13
C LYS A 354 -20.34 17.16 8.11
N LEU A 355 -19.65 17.93 8.96
CA LEU A 355 -20.26 18.92 9.85
C LEU A 355 -20.72 20.15 9.07
N MET A 356 -19.87 20.72 8.20
CA MET A 356 -20.19 21.88 7.35
C MET A 356 -21.43 21.65 6.50
N GLY A 357 -21.55 20.50 5.83
CA GLY A 357 -22.75 20.15 5.05
C GLY A 357 -24.05 20.10 5.86
N LYS A 358 -23.97 19.95 7.20
CA LYS A 358 -25.11 19.96 8.12
C LYS A 358 -25.35 21.33 8.78
N VAL A 359 -24.43 22.29 8.64
CA VAL A 359 -24.60 23.65 9.18
C VAL A 359 -25.28 24.50 8.10
N ALA A 360 -26.56 24.77 8.31
CA ALA A 360 -27.33 25.71 7.49
C ALA A 360 -27.58 26.97 8.32
N SER A 361 -27.06 28.10 7.85
CA SER A 361 -27.18 29.40 8.52
C SER A 361 -27.83 30.41 7.59
N GLY A 362 -29.06 30.78 7.96
CA GLY A 362 -29.88 31.78 7.27
C GLY A 362 -30.79 31.26 6.16
N HIS A 363 -31.59 32.18 5.62
CA HIS A 363 -32.51 31.96 4.51
C HIS A 363 -32.31 33.04 3.43
N LYS A 364 -31.92 32.64 2.22
CA LYS A 364 -31.80 33.54 1.06
C LYS A 364 -33.17 33.68 0.39
N LYS A 365 -33.65 34.91 0.18
CA LYS A 365 -34.83 35.15 -0.66
C LYS A 365 -34.53 34.78 -2.12
N THR A 366 -35.46 34.12 -2.78
CA THR A 366 -35.37 33.74 -4.19
C THR A 366 -36.70 33.94 -4.90
N THR A 367 -36.64 34.46 -6.12
CA THR A 367 -37.80 34.57 -7.04
C THR A 367 -38.19 33.22 -7.64
N MET A 368 -37.27 32.23 -7.65
CA MET A 368 -37.48 30.89 -8.22
C MET A 368 -38.35 29.97 -7.34
N ARG A 369 -38.81 30.43 -6.17
CA ARG A 369 -39.78 29.73 -5.31
C ARG A 369 -40.79 30.73 -4.78
N ARG A 370 -42.05 30.30 -4.62
CA ARG A 370 -43.11 31.09 -3.97
C ARG A 370 -42.94 31.09 -2.44
N ASN A 371 -43.50 32.09 -1.77
CA ASN A 371 -43.50 32.14 -0.31
C ASN A 371 -44.33 31.00 0.29
N ARG A 372 -43.72 30.21 1.19
CA ARG A 372 -44.34 29.00 1.77
C ARG A 372 -45.56 29.28 2.67
N ARG A 373 -45.71 30.50 3.20
CA ARG A 373 -46.84 30.91 4.05
C ARG A 373 -47.91 31.70 3.29
N GLN A 374 -47.57 32.32 2.15
CA GLN A 374 -48.48 33.13 1.32
C GLN A 374 -48.17 32.87 -0.18
N PRO A 375 -48.50 31.68 -0.72
CA PRO A 375 -48.11 31.28 -2.09
C PRO A 375 -48.89 31.97 -3.21
N GLU A 376 -50.04 32.59 -2.90
CA GLU A 376 -50.85 33.38 -3.82
C GLU A 376 -50.21 34.74 -4.17
N ARG A 377 -49.37 35.28 -3.26
CA ARG A 377 -48.81 36.63 -3.37
C ARG A 377 -47.49 36.62 -4.14
N LEU A 378 -47.57 36.90 -5.44
CA LEU A 378 -46.45 36.84 -6.37
C LEU A 378 -45.34 37.85 -6.04
N GLU A 379 -45.67 38.95 -5.38
CA GLU A 379 -44.72 39.95 -4.88
C GLU A 379 -43.86 39.46 -3.70
N LEU A 380 -44.18 38.30 -3.09
CA LEU A 380 -43.42 37.70 -2.00
C LEU A 380 -42.51 36.56 -2.50
N SER A 381 -41.23 36.87 -2.66
CA SER A 381 -40.18 35.86 -2.90
C SER A 381 -40.18 34.77 -1.82
N GLY A 382 -40.02 33.52 -2.25
CA GLY A 382 -39.77 32.39 -1.37
C GLY A 382 -38.36 32.40 -0.78
N THR A 383 -38.08 31.43 0.10
CA THR A 383 -36.81 31.32 0.80
C THR A 383 -36.13 29.99 0.50
N LEU A 384 -34.87 30.03 0.08
CA LEU A 384 -33.93 28.91 0.10
C LEU A 384 -33.14 28.94 1.41
N ARG A 385 -32.67 27.79 1.89
CA ARG A 385 -31.67 27.77 2.96
C ARG A 385 -30.36 28.35 2.42
N GLN A 386 -29.72 29.20 3.22
CA GLN A 386 -28.38 29.68 2.95
C GLN A 386 -27.41 28.87 3.81
N HIS A 387 -26.21 28.62 3.27
CA HIS A 387 -25.14 27.95 3.98
C HIS A 387 -24.00 28.95 4.18
N LYS A 388 -24.23 29.99 4.98
CA LYS A 388 -23.17 30.92 5.42
C LYS A 388 -22.90 30.75 6.91
N ALA A 389 -22.27 29.63 7.25
CA ALA A 389 -21.83 29.35 8.61
C ALA A 389 -20.82 30.39 9.10
N ASN A 390 -20.87 30.72 10.40
CA ASN A 390 -19.79 31.37 11.12
C ASN A 390 -18.94 30.29 11.80
N VAL A 391 -17.78 30.01 11.23
CA VAL A 391 -16.83 29.01 11.73
C VAL A 391 -15.76 29.70 12.54
N TRP A 392 -15.60 29.26 13.79
CA TRP A 392 -14.55 29.73 14.67
C TRP A 392 -13.46 28.68 14.77
N VAL A 393 -12.21 29.12 14.68
CA VAL A 393 -11.01 28.28 14.73
C VAL A 393 -10.16 28.77 15.88
N ALA A 394 -10.18 28.04 16.98
CA ALA A 394 -9.34 28.29 18.13
C ALA A 394 -8.00 27.56 17.98
N LEU A 395 -6.92 28.29 18.21
CA LEU A 395 -5.54 27.83 18.11
C LEU A 395 -4.90 28.01 19.48
N ASP A 396 -4.59 26.89 20.11
CA ASP A 396 -3.74 26.84 21.29
C ASP A 396 -2.33 27.33 20.94
N MET A 397 -1.88 28.36 21.65
CA MET A 397 -0.59 29.01 21.42
C MET A 397 0.54 28.43 22.27
N SER A 398 0.25 27.46 23.13
CA SER A 398 1.22 26.84 24.05
C SER A 398 2.46 26.28 23.33
N GLY A 399 3.56 26.18 24.08
CA GLY A 399 4.88 25.81 23.54
C GLY A 399 5.01 24.37 23.04
N SER A 400 3.93 23.57 23.06
CA SER A 400 3.89 22.18 22.62
C SER A 400 3.68 22.00 21.11
N ILE A 401 3.13 23.01 20.42
CA ILE A 401 2.72 22.91 19.00
C ILE A 401 3.76 23.59 18.11
N THR A 402 4.22 22.91 17.06
CA THR A 402 5.21 23.44 16.11
C THR A 402 4.60 24.38 15.06
N ASP A 403 5.41 25.29 14.51
CA ASP A 403 4.96 26.23 13.48
C ASP A 403 4.62 25.55 12.14
N LEU A 404 5.15 24.34 11.90
CA LEU A 404 4.85 23.51 10.73
C LEU A 404 3.46 22.86 10.86
N GLU A 405 3.14 22.26 12.01
CA GLU A 405 1.79 21.75 12.31
C GLU A 405 0.75 22.87 12.24
N PHE A 406 1.08 24.05 12.80
CA PHE A 406 0.25 25.26 12.76
C PHE A 406 -0.08 25.68 11.32
N THR A 407 0.93 25.76 10.45
CA THR A 407 0.73 26.15 9.05
C THR A 407 -0.10 25.12 8.28
N ASN A 408 0.23 23.83 8.43
CA ASN A 408 -0.49 22.72 7.78
C ASN A 408 -1.97 22.65 8.21
N ALA A 409 -2.28 22.89 9.50
CA ALA A 409 -3.64 22.95 10.00
C ALA A 409 -4.44 24.08 9.33
N LEU A 410 -3.84 25.27 9.24
CA LEU A 410 -4.48 26.45 8.67
C LEU A 410 -4.76 26.32 7.17
N GLU A 411 -3.80 25.78 6.40
CA GLU A 411 -4.00 25.51 4.97
C GLU A 411 -5.18 24.54 4.74
N GLN A 412 -5.25 23.45 5.52
CA GLN A 412 -6.35 22.49 5.43
C GLN A 412 -7.70 23.14 5.76
N VAL A 413 -7.80 23.94 6.83
CA VAL A 413 -9.02 24.69 7.17
C VAL A 413 -9.46 25.60 6.02
N LEU A 414 -8.53 26.36 5.44
CA LEU A 414 -8.82 27.32 4.37
C LEU A 414 -9.30 26.62 3.11
N GLN A 415 -8.70 25.49 2.73
CA GLN A 415 -9.15 24.67 1.60
C GLN A 415 -10.61 24.21 1.75
N ILE A 416 -11.04 23.78 2.94
CA ILE A 416 -12.46 23.37 3.14
C ILE A 416 -13.38 24.57 3.00
N VAL A 417 -13.04 25.69 3.62
CA VAL A 417 -13.96 26.82 3.73
C VAL A 417 -14.11 27.57 2.40
N HIS A 418 -13.05 27.66 1.60
CA HIS A 418 -13.12 28.26 0.26
C HIS A 418 -14.11 27.51 -0.65
N ALA A 419 -14.25 26.18 -0.48
CA ALA A 419 -15.21 25.37 -1.22
C ALA A 419 -16.69 25.62 -0.85
N TYR A 420 -16.98 26.24 0.31
CA TYR A 420 -18.36 26.43 0.80
C TYR A 420 -18.75 27.88 1.14
N ASN A 421 -17.87 28.87 0.95
CA ASN A 421 -18.16 30.31 1.11
C ASN A 421 -18.72 30.68 2.50
N HIS A 422 -18.03 30.23 3.55
CA HIS A 422 -18.32 30.52 4.95
C HIS A 422 -17.39 31.60 5.51
N ARG A 423 -17.75 32.19 6.67
CA ARG A 423 -16.88 33.16 7.36
C ARG A 423 -16.01 32.42 8.37
N ILE A 424 -14.69 32.63 8.31
CA ILE A 424 -13.73 32.13 9.30
C ILE A 424 -13.37 33.24 10.28
N THR A 425 -13.42 32.94 11.57
CA THR A 425 -12.81 33.76 12.61
C THR A 425 -11.76 32.91 13.33
N ILE A 426 -10.50 33.35 13.28
CA ILE A 426 -9.40 32.73 14.02
C ILE A 426 -9.27 33.39 15.39
N ILE A 427 -9.04 32.55 16.40
CA ILE A 427 -8.85 32.91 17.79
C ILE A 427 -7.53 32.31 18.26
N GLU A 428 -6.55 33.14 18.56
CA GLU A 428 -5.30 32.74 19.20
C GLU A 428 -5.51 32.79 20.72
N CYS A 429 -5.28 31.69 21.43
CA CYS A 429 -5.56 31.58 22.87
C CYS A 429 -4.48 30.80 23.63
N ASP A 430 -4.25 31.20 24.88
CA ASP A 430 -3.39 30.54 25.86
C ASP A 430 -4.13 30.38 27.20
N ASN A 431 -3.83 31.19 28.22
CA ASN A 431 -4.65 31.33 29.42
C ASN A 431 -5.80 32.34 29.22
N GLU A 432 -5.70 33.17 28.19
CA GLU A 432 -6.69 34.16 27.79
C GLU A 432 -6.83 34.18 26.25
N VAL A 433 -7.84 34.90 25.72
CA VAL A 433 -7.91 35.14 24.27
C VAL A 433 -6.96 36.28 23.91
N ARG A 434 -5.84 35.96 23.24
CA ARG A 434 -4.81 36.93 22.84
C ARG A 434 -5.21 37.71 21.59
N ARG A 435 -5.86 37.05 20.64
CA ARG A 435 -6.20 37.65 19.35
C ARG A 435 -7.45 37.05 18.75
N THR A 436 -8.22 37.87 18.06
CA THR A 436 -9.33 37.44 17.22
C THR A 436 -9.26 38.17 15.88
N TYR A 437 -9.27 37.45 14.76
CA TYR A 437 -9.26 38.06 13.43
C TYR A 437 -10.07 37.23 12.41
N THR A 438 -10.63 37.89 11.40
CA THR A 438 -11.30 37.23 10.27
C THR A 438 -10.27 36.98 9.16
N MET A 439 -10.36 35.83 8.48
CA MET A 439 -9.50 35.49 7.34
C MET A 439 -10.32 35.23 6.08
N GLU A 440 -9.79 35.66 4.93
CA GLU A 440 -10.31 35.36 3.60
C GLU A 440 -9.27 34.62 2.72
N SER A 441 -7.96 34.77 3.02
CA SER A 441 -6.84 34.13 2.30
C SER A 441 -5.73 33.65 3.24
N VAL A 442 -4.89 32.71 2.79
CA VAL A 442 -3.66 32.28 3.50
C VAL A 442 -2.73 33.47 3.80
N LYS A 443 -2.74 34.51 2.94
CA LYS A 443 -1.95 35.72 3.14
C LYS A 443 -2.39 36.58 4.34
N ASP A 444 -3.54 36.29 4.93
CA ASP A 444 -4.04 36.94 6.14
C ASP A 444 -3.54 36.27 7.44
N VAL A 445 -2.84 35.13 7.35
CA VAL A 445 -2.17 34.52 8.51
C VAL A 445 -1.13 35.51 9.03
N LYS A 446 -1.23 35.83 10.31
CA LYS A 446 -0.30 36.74 10.98
C LYS A 446 0.79 35.93 11.67
N PRO A 447 2.04 36.43 11.74
CA PRO A 447 3.11 35.73 12.44
C PRO A 447 2.74 35.51 13.91
N ARG A 448 3.13 34.34 14.42
CA ARG A 448 2.85 33.86 15.77
C ARG A 448 3.41 34.84 16.80
N LEU A 449 2.62 35.14 17.83
CA LEU A 449 3.07 35.92 18.98
C LEU A 449 3.91 35.02 19.90
N ASP A 450 5.18 35.37 20.13
CA ASP A 450 6.10 34.62 21.00
C ASP A 450 5.81 34.91 22.49
N VAL A 451 4.69 34.38 22.97
CA VAL A 451 4.19 34.53 24.35
C VAL A 451 3.84 33.15 24.90
N ARG A 452 4.51 32.75 25.98
CA ARG A 452 4.34 31.43 26.60
C ARG A 452 3.46 31.54 27.85
N GLY A 453 2.20 31.12 27.72
CA GLY A 453 1.23 31.02 28.81
C GLY A 453 0.91 29.56 29.19
N ALA A 454 0.13 29.37 30.25
CA ALA A 454 -0.50 28.08 30.57
C ALA A 454 -1.81 27.93 29.79
N THR A 455 -2.16 26.71 29.37
CA THR A 455 -3.35 26.46 28.54
C THR A 455 -4.65 26.47 29.36
N ALA A 456 -5.62 27.31 28.97
CA ALA A 456 -6.98 27.30 29.50
C ALA A 456 -8.02 27.29 28.37
N PHE A 457 -8.92 26.31 28.39
CA PHE A 457 -9.92 26.17 27.33
C PHE A 457 -11.12 27.10 27.53
N SER A 458 -11.52 27.34 28.79
CA SER A 458 -12.74 28.10 29.15
C SER A 458 -12.87 29.50 28.52
N PRO A 459 -11.81 30.34 28.37
CA PRO A 459 -11.92 31.68 27.77
C PRO A 459 -12.51 31.70 26.35
N VAL A 460 -12.18 30.68 25.53
CA VAL A 460 -12.69 30.56 24.16
C VAL A 460 -14.20 30.26 24.17
N PHE A 461 -14.65 29.36 25.05
CA PHE A 461 -16.07 29.03 25.21
C PHE A 461 -16.87 30.21 25.76
N ALA A 462 -16.30 30.97 26.70
CA ALA A 462 -16.90 32.20 27.23
C ALA A 462 -17.11 33.26 26.13
N LEU A 463 -16.13 33.45 25.23
CA LEU A 463 -16.22 34.36 24.09
C LEU A 463 -17.19 33.84 23.01
N ALA A 464 -17.14 32.55 22.69
CA ALA A 464 -18.00 31.91 21.70
C ALA A 464 -19.48 31.91 22.14
N ASN A 465 -19.75 31.75 23.44
CA ASN A 465 -21.09 31.85 24.01
C ASN A 465 -21.71 33.26 23.93
N GLN A 466 -20.90 34.31 23.71
CA GLN A 466 -21.37 35.70 23.55
C GLN A 466 -21.63 36.07 22.07
N GLN A 467 -21.23 35.23 21.12
CA GLN A 467 -21.37 35.47 19.69
C GLN A 467 -22.18 34.39 18.98
N HIS A 468 -22.67 34.68 17.77
CA HIS A 468 -23.40 33.71 16.97
C HIS A 468 -22.42 32.78 16.22
N VAL A 469 -21.85 31.81 16.94
CA VAL A 469 -21.00 30.74 16.38
C VAL A 469 -21.89 29.59 15.90
N ASP A 470 -21.56 28.96 14.77
CA ASP A 470 -22.24 27.74 14.31
C ASP A 470 -21.40 26.48 14.57
N LEU A 471 -20.07 26.60 14.44
CA LEU A 471 -19.08 25.55 14.65
C LEU A 471 -17.78 26.14 15.21
N LEU A 472 -17.27 25.53 16.28
CA LEU A 472 -15.95 25.77 16.84
C LEU A 472 -15.04 24.58 16.52
N VAL A 473 -13.90 24.84 15.88
CA VAL A 473 -12.80 23.88 15.70
C VAL A 473 -11.68 24.32 16.65
N TYR A 474 -11.21 23.43 17.52
CA TYR A 474 -10.20 23.74 18.53
C TYR A 474 -8.97 22.87 18.31
N PHE A 475 -7.83 23.48 17.99
CA PHE A 475 -6.53 22.82 17.87
C PHE A 475 -5.76 22.95 19.18
N THR A 476 -5.29 21.84 19.76
CA THR A 476 -4.57 21.78 21.05
C THR A 476 -3.72 20.51 21.13
N ASP A 477 -2.75 20.45 22.04
CA ASP A 477 -2.06 19.19 22.42
C ASP A 477 -2.89 18.33 23.39
N GLY A 478 -4.01 18.86 23.88
CA GLY A 478 -4.91 18.21 24.83
C GLY A 478 -4.61 18.50 26.30
N LYS A 479 -3.53 19.22 26.63
CA LYS A 479 -3.12 19.53 28.01
C LYS A 479 -3.71 20.86 28.47
N GLY A 480 -4.52 20.84 29.53
CA GLY A 480 -5.21 22.05 30.00
C GLY A 480 -6.12 21.80 31.20
N GLU A 481 -7.26 22.49 31.25
CA GLU A 481 -8.25 22.34 32.33
C GLU A 481 -8.95 20.97 32.29
N GLU A 482 -9.16 20.34 33.46
CA GLU A 482 -9.92 19.07 33.58
C GLU A 482 -11.44 19.26 33.36
N HIS A 483 -11.94 20.47 33.62
CA HIS A 483 -13.35 20.85 33.56
C HIS A 483 -13.52 22.21 32.87
N LEU A 484 -14.42 22.29 31.89
CA LEU A 484 -14.82 23.57 31.29
C LEU A 484 -15.71 24.35 32.27
N ARG A 485 -15.39 25.63 32.50
CA ARG A 485 -16.23 26.54 33.31
C ARG A 485 -17.47 26.99 32.55
N ASP A 486 -17.35 27.15 31.23
CA ASP A 486 -18.40 27.58 30.32
C ASP A 486 -18.72 26.49 29.29
N ILE A 487 -19.97 26.01 29.30
CA ILE A 487 -20.47 24.97 28.39
C ILE A 487 -20.93 25.61 27.06
N PRO A 488 -20.65 25.00 25.89
CA PRO A 488 -21.06 25.55 24.59
C PRO A 488 -22.59 25.64 24.41
N LYS A 489 -23.10 26.84 24.13
CA LYS A 489 -24.54 27.14 23.99
C LYS A 489 -25.02 27.06 22.54
N GLY A 490 -25.15 25.82 22.02
CA GLY A 490 -25.89 25.54 20.78
C GLY A 490 -25.06 25.44 19.49
N TYR A 491 -23.77 25.75 19.53
CA TYR A 491 -22.83 25.45 18.44
C TYR A 491 -22.22 24.05 18.60
N LYS A 492 -21.70 23.51 17.50
CA LYS A 492 -20.95 22.25 17.52
C LYS A 492 -19.48 22.51 17.81
N VAL A 493 -18.80 21.51 18.36
CA VAL A 493 -17.38 21.57 18.71
C VAL A 493 -16.66 20.37 18.08
N LEU A 494 -15.51 20.63 17.46
CA LEU A 494 -14.57 19.64 16.95
C LEU A 494 -13.20 19.93 17.58
N TRP A 495 -12.73 19.02 18.43
CA TRP A 495 -11.37 19.06 18.97
C TRP A 495 -10.44 18.34 18.00
N VAL A 496 -9.32 18.96 17.67
CA VAL A 496 -8.24 18.41 16.85
C VAL A 496 -6.99 18.38 17.74
N LEU A 497 -6.63 17.17 18.17
CA LEU A 497 -5.49 16.92 19.05
C LEU A 497 -4.21 16.78 18.23
N THR A 498 -3.13 17.35 18.75
CA THR A 498 -1.79 17.37 18.12
C THR A 498 -0.76 16.70 19.04
N GLY A 499 0.34 16.20 18.48
CA GLY A 499 1.39 15.50 19.23
C GLY A 499 1.28 13.95 19.26
N PRO A 500 2.29 13.28 19.85
CA PRO A 500 2.49 11.82 19.73
C PRO A 500 1.56 10.97 20.61
N GLU A 501 1.07 11.49 21.73
CA GLU A 501 0.07 10.85 22.59
C GLU A 501 -1.13 11.79 22.79
N PRO A 502 -2.07 11.85 21.82
CA PRO A 502 -3.17 12.79 21.84
C PRO A 502 -4.26 12.39 22.86
N GLN A 503 -4.10 12.79 24.12
CA GLN A 503 -5.13 12.71 25.15
C GLN A 503 -5.61 14.10 25.60
N LEU A 504 -6.93 14.29 25.58
CA LEU A 504 -7.58 15.51 26.05
C LEU A 504 -7.82 15.43 27.57
N SER A 505 -7.31 16.41 28.31
CA SER A 505 -7.38 16.47 29.79
C SER A 505 -8.80 16.64 30.35
N LEU A 506 -9.75 17.03 29.49
CA LEU A 506 -11.16 17.20 29.87
C LEU A 506 -11.85 15.86 30.10
N LEU A 507 -12.37 15.64 31.31
CA LEU A 507 -13.11 14.42 31.67
C LEU A 507 -14.42 14.25 30.87
N ASN A 508 -15.03 15.36 30.44
CA ASN A 508 -16.24 15.39 29.63
C ASN A 508 -16.09 16.40 28.47
N PRO A 509 -15.46 16.03 27.36
CA PRO A 509 -15.28 16.93 26.23
C PRO A 509 -16.59 17.08 25.46
N HIS A 510 -17.16 18.29 25.47
CA HIS A 510 -18.28 18.62 24.61
C HIS A 510 -17.80 18.69 23.16
N GLY A 511 -18.30 17.79 22.30
CA GLY A 511 -18.01 17.77 20.87
C GLY A 511 -17.58 16.42 20.33
N ILE A 512 -16.92 16.44 19.18
CA ILE A 512 -16.20 15.29 18.63
C ILE A 512 -14.71 15.54 18.84
N VAL A 513 -13.98 14.57 19.40
CA VAL A 513 -12.52 14.62 19.55
C VAL A 513 -11.86 13.81 18.44
N ARG A 514 -10.87 14.36 17.75
CA ARG A 514 -10.11 13.71 16.69
C ARG A 514 -8.63 14.06 16.77
N GLU A 515 -7.82 13.16 16.25
CA GLU A 515 -6.38 13.33 16.14
C GLU A 515 -6.06 14.03 14.81
N MET A 516 -5.08 14.93 14.84
CA MET A 516 -4.39 15.38 13.65
C MET A 516 -3.52 14.21 13.20
N GLY A 517 -3.92 13.54 12.11
CA GLY A 517 -3.22 12.34 11.62
C GLY A 517 -1.72 12.61 11.48
N TYR A 518 -0.93 11.86 12.24
CA TYR A 518 0.49 12.14 12.43
C TYR A 518 1.26 11.88 11.13
N VAL A 519 1.63 12.96 10.43
CA VAL A 519 2.68 12.90 9.42
C VAL A 519 3.99 13.00 10.19
N GLY A 520 4.60 11.85 10.47
CA GLY A 520 5.91 11.79 11.09
C GLY A 520 6.94 12.47 10.19
N VAL A 521 7.34 13.69 10.56
CA VAL A 521 8.44 14.38 9.91
C VAL A 521 9.73 13.95 10.60
N ASP A 522 10.38 12.92 10.07
CA ASP A 522 11.79 12.66 10.37
C ASP A 522 12.62 13.72 9.61
N GLU A 523 13.07 14.74 10.33
CA GLU A 523 13.88 15.84 9.78
C GLU A 523 15.31 15.40 9.39
N THR A 524 15.68 14.13 9.56
CA THR A 524 17.04 13.64 9.23
C THR A 524 17.16 12.98 7.86
N GLN A 525 16.07 12.83 7.08
CA GLN A 525 16.14 12.31 5.72
C GLN A 525 16.24 13.43 4.67
N ASP A 526 17.48 13.73 4.28
CA ASP A 526 17.77 14.47 3.05
C ASP A 526 17.10 13.76 1.85
N ILE A 527 16.13 14.43 1.23
CA ILE A 527 15.90 14.63 -0.23
C ILE A 527 14.42 14.93 -0.52
N ASP A 528 14.20 16.09 -1.15
CA ASP A 528 13.01 16.56 -1.87
C ASP A 528 11.68 16.88 -1.15
N GLU A 529 11.44 18.20 -1.12
CA GLU A 529 10.19 18.95 -0.96
C GLU A 529 8.97 18.38 -1.74
N PHE A 530 9.20 17.59 -2.79
CA PHE A 530 8.18 16.98 -3.64
C PHE A 530 7.33 15.91 -2.93
N VAL A 531 7.85 15.25 -1.88
CA VAL A 531 7.12 14.23 -1.11
C VAL A 531 5.92 14.84 -0.35
N ARG A 532 5.97 16.14 -0.04
CA ARG A 532 4.99 16.84 0.82
C ARG A 532 3.61 17.04 0.18
N MET A 533 3.44 16.85 -1.13
CA MET A 533 2.20 17.21 -1.85
C MET A 533 1.27 16.02 -2.19
N SER A 534 1.56 14.81 -1.71
CA SER A 534 0.68 13.63 -1.85
C SER A 534 0.22 13.14 -0.48
N SER A 535 -0.93 13.61 -0.01
CA SER A 535 -1.49 13.27 1.33
C SER A 535 -2.10 11.85 1.41
N ARG A 536 -1.31 10.85 0.98
CA ARG A 536 -1.55 9.40 1.08
C ARG A 536 -0.25 8.61 1.36
N SER A 537 0.76 9.27 1.94
CA SER A 537 2.07 8.72 2.28
C SER A 537 2.03 7.73 3.47
N GLY A 538 1.33 6.60 3.32
CA GLY A 538 0.97 5.72 4.45
C GLY A 538 0.90 4.22 4.14
N PHE A 539 1.62 3.73 3.13
CA PHE A 539 1.63 2.32 2.69
C PHE A 539 2.94 1.87 2.03
N SER A 540 4.10 2.27 2.56
CA SER A 540 5.41 1.79 2.08
C SER A 540 6.09 0.96 3.17
N MET A 541 6.53 -0.26 2.85
CA MET A 541 7.28 -1.13 3.78
C MET A 541 8.45 -0.37 4.43
N ALA A 542 9.15 0.41 3.61
CA ALA A 542 10.29 1.25 3.95
C ALA A 542 10.07 2.42 4.93
N ASN A 543 8.83 2.70 5.38
CA ASN A 543 8.60 3.70 6.44
C ASN A 543 8.71 3.08 7.85
N GLN A 544 9.34 1.91 7.99
CA GLN A 544 9.24 1.04 9.18
C GLN A 544 10.59 0.60 9.77
N GLU A 545 11.72 1.09 9.23
CA GLU A 545 13.05 1.05 9.88
C GLU A 545 13.36 2.38 10.56
#